data_AF-A0A3B3SWR6-F1
#
_entry.id   AF-A0A3B3SWR6-F1
#
_cell.length_a   1.000
_cell.length_b   1.000
_cell.length_c   1.000
_cell.angle_alpha   90.00
_cell.angle_beta   90.00
_cell.angle_gamma   90.00
#
_symmetry.space_group_name_H-M   'P 1'
#
loop_
_entity.id
_entity.type
_entity.pdbx_description
1 polymer ?
#
loop_
_entity_poly.entity_id
_entity_poly.type
_entity_poly.pdbx_seq_one_letter_code
_entity_poly.pdbx_strand_id
1 'polypeptide(L)'
;MEPAINTLISLFKSYAGKDGTPSTLSKEEFHNLVISQLSTFVKNSNDPAVIDQLMGSLDADNDGELTFLEFWQLIGKLANKQGGFSQ
;
A
#
# COMPACT_ATOMS: atom_id res chain seq x y z
N MET A 1 -5.70 5.42 18.22
CA MET A 1 -4.51 5.11 17.39
C MET A 1 -4.29 3.61 17.27
N GLU A 2 -4.22 2.86 18.37
CA GLU A 2 -4.15 1.40 18.37
C GLU A 2 -5.17 0.65 17.49
N PRO A 3 -6.47 1.02 17.44
CA PRO A 3 -7.40 0.30 16.57
C PRO A 3 -7.12 0.52 15.09
N ALA A 4 -6.68 1.71 14.67
CA ALA A 4 -6.37 2.01 13.27
C ALA A 4 -5.15 1.23 12.78
N ILE A 5 -4.13 1.07 13.64
CA ILE A 5 -2.95 0.25 13.34
C ILE A 5 -3.35 -1.21 13.19
N ASN A 6 -4.16 -1.74 14.11
CA ASN A 6 -4.67 -3.12 14.01
C ASN A 6 -5.51 -3.33 12.75
N THR A 7 -6.35 -2.36 12.36
CA THR A 7 -7.09 -2.41 11.10
C THR A 7 -6.14 -2.46 9.90
N LEU A 8 -5.10 -1.64 9.86
CA LEU A 8 -4.10 -1.66 8.78
C LEU A 8 -3.32 -2.98 8.72
N ILE A 9 -2.93 -3.54 9.86
CA ILE A 9 -2.27 -4.86 9.92
C ILE A 9 -3.21 -5.97 9.44
N SER A 10 -4.47 -5.95 9.90
CA SER A 10 -5.48 -6.93 9.48
C SER A 10 -5.77 -6.82 7.99
N LEU A 11 -5.84 -5.60 7.48
CA LEU A 11 -5.99 -5.32 6.06
C LEU A 11 -4.79 -5.85 5.28
N PHE A 12 -3.57 -5.47 5.66
CA PHE A 12 -2.35 -5.97 5.04
C PHE A 12 -2.35 -7.50 5.00
N LYS A 13 -2.61 -8.17 6.13
CA LYS A 13 -2.71 -9.65 6.20
C LYS A 13 -3.86 -10.26 5.41
N SER A 14 -4.95 -9.52 5.19
CA SER A 14 -6.09 -10.00 4.42
C SER A 14 -5.83 -9.95 2.92
N TYR A 15 -4.94 -9.06 2.47
CA TYR A 15 -4.52 -8.96 1.08
C TYR A 15 -3.20 -9.69 0.82
N ALA A 16 -2.29 -9.73 1.79
CA ALA A 16 -1.00 -10.43 1.74
C ALA A 16 -1.19 -11.93 1.96
N GLY A 17 -0.41 -12.73 1.26
CA GLY A 17 -0.40 -14.18 1.42
C GLY A 17 -1.50 -14.92 0.67
N LYS A 18 -2.23 -14.27 -0.26
CA LYS A 18 -3.00 -15.04 -1.25
C LYS A 18 -2.07 -15.85 -2.16
N ASP A 19 -0.85 -15.37 -2.37
CA ASP A 19 0.18 -16.04 -3.18
C ASP A 19 1.14 -16.93 -2.35
N GLY A 20 0.94 -17.05 -1.04
CA GLY A 20 1.70 -17.97 -0.18
C GLY A 20 2.74 -17.32 0.73
N THR A 21 3.05 -16.03 0.56
CA THR A 21 3.91 -15.27 1.48
C THR A 21 3.06 -14.38 2.39
N PRO A 22 2.76 -14.79 3.64
CA PRO A 22 1.85 -14.05 4.52
C PRO A 22 2.41 -12.71 5.04
N SER A 23 3.57 -12.30 4.56
CA SER A 23 4.35 -11.16 5.08
C SER A 23 4.60 -10.07 4.04
N THR A 24 4.26 -10.32 2.78
CA THR A 24 4.51 -9.44 1.64
C THR A 24 3.26 -9.33 0.77
N LEU A 25 3.08 -8.17 0.13
CA LEU A 25 2.06 -7.95 -0.88
C LEU A 25 2.71 -8.03 -2.25
N SER A 26 2.27 -8.95 -3.08
CA SER A 26 2.62 -8.94 -4.49
C SER A 26 2.02 -7.72 -5.19
N LYS A 27 2.54 -7.39 -6.38
CA LYS A 27 2.05 -6.27 -7.21
C LYS A 27 0.54 -6.28 -7.43
N GLU A 28 -0.03 -7.44 -7.70
CA GLU A 28 -1.47 -7.60 -7.89
C GLU A 28 -2.27 -7.45 -6.59
N GLU A 29 -1.75 -7.94 -5.46
CA GLU A 29 -2.40 -7.82 -4.15
C GLU A 29 -2.39 -6.36 -3.69
N PHE A 30 -1.26 -5.68 -3.84
CA PHE A 30 -1.10 -4.25 -3.58
C PHE A 30 -2.04 -3.41 -4.45
N HIS A 31 -2.11 -3.71 -5.75
CA HIS A 31 -3.01 -3.03 -6.68
C HIS A 31 -4.47 -3.15 -6.23
N ASN A 32 -4.91 -4.37 -5.88
CA ASN A 32 -6.27 -4.61 -5.39
C ASN A 32 -6.55 -3.89 -4.06
N LEU A 33 -5.58 -3.86 -3.13
CA LEU A 33 -5.72 -3.14 -1.88
C LEU A 33 -5.87 -1.64 -2.13
N VAL A 34 -5.02 -1.05 -2.99
CA VAL A 34 -5.04 0.38 -3.27
C VAL A 34 -6.35 0.77 -3.96
N ILE A 35 -6.86 -0.01 -4.92
CA ILE A 35 -8.16 0.26 -5.54
C ILE A 35 -9.30 0.09 -4.53
N SER A 36 -9.28 -0.97 -3.73
CA SER A 36 -10.43 -1.29 -2.87
C SER A 36 -10.53 -0.39 -1.64
N GLN A 37 -9.40 -0.02 -1.05
CA GLN A 37 -9.33 0.64 0.26
C GLN A 37 -8.80 2.07 0.16
N LEU A 38 -7.93 2.34 -0.80
CA LEU A 38 -7.27 3.64 -0.99
C LEU A 38 -7.74 4.36 -2.26
N SER A 39 -8.83 3.93 -2.92
CA SER A 39 -9.35 4.61 -4.13
C SER A 39 -9.76 6.05 -3.88
N THR A 40 -10.18 6.37 -2.66
CA THR A 40 -10.47 7.73 -2.23
C THR A 40 -9.21 8.57 -2.00
N PHE A 41 -8.07 7.93 -1.74
CA PHE A 41 -6.78 8.57 -1.42
C PHE A 41 -5.89 8.73 -2.65
N VAL A 42 -5.84 7.72 -3.51
CA VAL A 42 -5.10 7.73 -4.76
C VAL A 42 -6.08 8.07 -5.87
N LYS A 43 -6.25 9.36 -6.17
CA LYS A 43 -6.91 9.80 -7.42
C LYS A 43 -6.14 9.15 -8.57
N ASN A 44 -6.78 8.22 -9.30
CA ASN A 44 -6.19 7.33 -10.32
C ASN A 44 -5.64 5.99 -9.80
N SER A 45 -6.13 5.46 -8.69
CA SER A 45 -5.81 4.09 -8.22
C SER A 45 -6.17 2.99 -9.22
N ASN A 46 -7.09 3.26 -10.15
CA ASN A 46 -7.46 2.34 -11.24
C ASN A 46 -6.48 2.39 -12.43
N ASP A 47 -5.55 3.35 -12.46
CA ASP A 47 -4.57 3.42 -13.52
C ASP A 47 -3.38 2.51 -13.16
N PRO A 48 -3.15 1.44 -13.94
CA PRO A 48 -2.09 0.51 -13.65
C PRO A 48 -0.71 1.17 -13.71
N ALA A 49 -0.49 2.21 -14.52
CA ALA A 49 0.80 2.89 -14.60
C ALA A 49 1.09 3.71 -13.33
N VAL A 50 0.07 4.32 -12.72
CA VAL A 50 0.22 5.01 -11.42
C VAL A 50 0.59 4.01 -10.32
N ILE A 51 -0.05 2.84 -10.32
CA ILE A 51 0.21 1.80 -9.32
C ILE A 51 1.58 1.17 -9.52
N ASP A 52 1.97 0.93 -10.77
CA ASP A 52 3.30 0.42 -11.14
C ASP A 52 4.40 1.38 -10.68
N GLN A 53 4.23 2.68 -10.99
CA GLN A 53 5.18 3.72 -10.59
C GLN A 53 5.20 3.91 -9.06
N LEU A 54 4.04 3.79 -8.40
CA LEU A 54 3.95 3.87 -6.95
C LEU A 54 4.66 2.68 -6.29
N MET A 55 4.41 1.47 -6.79
CA MET A 55 5.04 0.26 -6.32
C MET A 55 6.56 0.32 -6.51
N GLY A 56 7.05 0.67 -7.70
CA GLY A 56 8.48 0.82 -7.94
C GLY A 56 9.13 1.97 -7.14
N SER A 57 8.34 2.92 -6.62
CA SER A 57 8.83 3.97 -5.71
C SER A 57 8.82 3.58 -4.23
N LEU A 58 8.18 2.46 -3.90
CA LEU A 58 8.03 1.94 -2.54
C LEU A 58 8.89 0.70 -2.32
N ASP A 59 8.93 -0.18 -3.32
CA ASP A 59 9.76 -1.38 -3.43
C ASP A 59 11.24 -0.95 -3.49
N ALA A 60 11.82 -0.84 -2.29
CA ALA A 60 13.16 -0.30 -2.12
C ALA A 60 14.22 -1.35 -2.45
N ASP A 61 13.92 -2.62 -2.21
CA ASP A 61 14.77 -3.76 -2.53
C ASP A 61 14.58 -4.29 -3.95
N ASN A 62 13.59 -3.79 -4.68
CA ASN A 62 13.27 -4.19 -6.06
C ASN A 62 13.04 -5.71 -6.15
N ASP A 63 12.43 -6.30 -5.12
CA ASP A 63 12.06 -7.72 -5.10
C ASP A 63 10.72 -7.98 -5.82
N GLY A 64 9.99 -6.91 -6.14
CA GLY A 64 8.69 -6.98 -6.78
C GLY A 64 7.55 -7.30 -5.81
N GLU A 65 7.81 -7.25 -4.51
CA GLU A 65 6.85 -7.40 -3.44
C GLU A 65 6.88 -6.16 -2.53
N LEU A 66 5.91 -6.02 -1.62
CA LEU A 66 5.90 -4.94 -0.64
C LEU A 66 5.75 -5.52 0.75
N THR A 67 6.76 -5.30 1.57
CA THR A 67 6.73 -5.63 2.99
C THR A 67 5.76 -4.72 3.75
N PHE A 68 5.39 -5.15 4.97
CA PHE A 68 4.56 -4.32 5.85
C PHE A 68 5.17 -2.93 6.10
N LEU A 69 6.51 -2.84 6.13
CA LEU A 69 7.21 -1.58 6.35
C LEU A 69 7.03 -0.61 5.19
N GLU A 70 7.17 -1.09 3.95
CA GLU A 70 7.01 -0.29 2.74
C GLU A 70 5.56 0.14 2.55
N PHE A 71 4.63 -0.78 2.83
CA PHE A 71 3.20 -0.45 2.88
C PHE A 71 2.91 0.64 3.93
N TRP A 72 3.50 0.55 5.12
CA TRP A 72 3.33 1.56 6.17
C TRP A 72 3.89 2.93 5.73
N GLN A 73 5.05 2.94 5.07
CA GLN A 73 5.62 4.16 4.49
C GLN A 73 4.71 4.78 3.44
N LEU A 74 4.04 3.97 2.60
CA LEU A 74 3.04 4.47 1.67
C LEU A 74 1.89 5.15 2.39
N ILE A 75 1.29 4.50 3.40
CA ILE A 75 0.19 5.10 4.17
C ILE A 75 0.62 6.43 4.79
N GLY A 76 1.86 6.51 5.30
CA GLY A 76 2.47 7.75 5.77
C GLY A 76 2.59 8.81 4.67
N LYS A 77 3.09 8.46 3.48
CA LYS A 77 3.20 9.36 2.32
C LYS A 77 1.82 9.85 1.85
N LEU A 78 0.81 8.98 1.82
CA LEU A 78 -0.56 9.31 1.44
C LEU A 78 -1.22 10.23 2.46
N ALA A 79 -1.07 9.93 3.75
CA ALA A 79 -1.56 10.76 4.84
C ALA A 79 -0.93 12.16 4.83
N ASN A 80 0.38 12.25 4.53
CA ASN A 80 1.08 13.52 4.39
C ASN A 80 0.54 14.32 3.18
N LYS A 81 0.35 13.65 2.04
CA LYS A 81 -0.20 14.26 0.81
C LYS A 81 -1.66 14.72 0.95
N GLN A 82 -2.51 14.01 1.71
CA GLN A 82 -3.89 14.43 1.96
C GLN A 82 -4.03 15.44 3.09
N GLY A 83 -3.20 15.34 4.13
CA GLY A 83 -3.25 16.21 5.30
C GLY A 83 -2.73 17.63 5.06
N GLY A 84 -2.13 17.90 3.90
CA GLY A 84 -1.51 19.20 3.64
C GLY A 84 -0.32 19.48 4.55
N PHE A 85 0.43 18.44 4.94
CA PHE A 85 1.70 18.60 5.68
C PHE A 85 2.85 18.96 4.73
N SER A 86 2.59 19.85 3.78
CA SER A 86 3.63 20.58 3.07
C SER A 86 4.25 21.55 4.09
N GLN A 87 5.43 21.20 4.61
CA GLN A 87 6.30 22.19 5.23
C GLN A 87 7.01 23.02 4.15
#